data_AF-V9Q3T4-F1
#
_entry.id   AF-V9Q3T4-F1
#
_cell.length_a   1.000
_cell.length_b   1.000
_cell.length_c   1.000
_cell.angle_alpha   90.00
_cell.angle_beta   90.00
_cell.angle_gamma   90.00
#
_symmetry.space_group_name_H-M   'P 1'
#
loop_
_entity.id
_entity.type
_entity.pdbx_description
1 polymer ?
#
loop_
_entity_poly.entity_id
_entity_poly.type
_entity_poly.pdbx_seq_one_letter_code
_entity_poly.pdbx_strand_id
1 'polypeptide(L)'
;VTISSPSGEQPFPCLASYGASKAALNLFMNTLRQELEPWGVKVSTILPSSFKTGQNSNTEYWEKQYQHLLQNLSPSLLEEYGEDYIVETKDLFQSYAKSANEDLSPVINTIVESLLSPQPQVRYYAGPGVSLMYFIYTYFPVSLS
;
A
#
# COMPACT_ATOMS: atom_id res chain seq x y z
N VAL A 1 -2.23 -4.80 -16.53
CA VAL A 1 -2.81 -4.38 -15.23
C VAL A 1 -1.79 -4.65 -14.14
N THR A 2 -1.58 -3.71 -13.22
CA THR A 2 -0.59 -3.83 -12.14
C THR A 2 -1.21 -3.44 -10.80
N ILE A 3 -0.89 -4.17 -9.73
CA ILE A 3 -1.37 -3.89 -8.38
C ILE A 3 -0.30 -3.08 -7.63
N SER A 4 -0.65 -1.84 -7.30
CA SER A 4 0.22 -0.94 -6.53
C SER A 4 -0.35 -0.73 -5.11
N SER A 5 -0.18 0.46 -4.55
CA SER A 5 -0.67 0.83 -3.22
C SER A 5 -0.86 2.34 -3.16
N PRO A 6 -1.84 2.84 -2.38
CA PRO A 6 -1.93 4.26 -2.06
C PRO A 6 -0.68 4.85 -1.41
N SER A 7 0.13 4.03 -0.73
CA SER A 7 1.42 4.46 -0.17
C SER A 7 2.46 4.91 -1.19
N GLY A 8 2.24 4.62 -2.48
CA GLY A 8 3.06 5.14 -3.56
C GLY A 8 2.69 6.55 -4.02
N GLU A 9 1.56 7.10 -3.55
CA GLU A 9 1.07 8.45 -3.92
C GLU A 9 0.83 9.35 -2.70
N GLN A 10 0.70 8.78 -1.50
CA GLN A 10 0.43 9.49 -0.25
C GLN A 10 1.39 9.02 0.86
N PRO A 11 1.75 9.91 1.82
CA PRO A 11 2.64 9.54 2.91
C PRO A 11 1.92 8.70 3.97
N PHE A 12 2.46 7.50 4.25
CA PHE A 12 2.05 6.67 5.38
C PHE A 12 3.25 6.47 6.31
N PRO A 13 3.17 6.93 7.57
CA PRO A 13 4.22 6.71 8.56
C PRO A 13 4.58 5.21 8.68
N CYS A 14 5.84 4.92 9.01
CA CYS A 14 6.39 3.57 9.11
C CYS A 14 6.42 2.76 7.79
N LEU A 15 5.97 3.32 6.67
CA LEU A 15 5.94 2.67 5.35
C LEU A 15 6.82 3.36 4.32
N ALA A 16 7.83 4.13 4.72
CA ALA A 16 8.65 4.93 3.80
C ALA A 16 9.31 4.09 2.68
N SER A 17 9.97 2.99 3.03
CA SER A 17 10.63 2.10 2.05
C SER A 17 9.63 1.37 1.16
N TYR A 18 8.52 0.90 1.74
CA TYR A 18 7.42 0.28 1.00
C TYR A 18 6.77 1.26 0.02
N GLY A 19 6.41 2.45 0.49
CA GLY A 19 5.84 3.53 -0.29
C GLY A 19 6.76 3.97 -1.42
N ALA A 20 8.07 4.10 -1.16
CA ALA A 20 9.07 4.39 -2.20
C ALA A 20 9.07 3.33 -3.31
N SER A 21 9.01 2.04 -2.96
CA SER A 21 8.92 0.95 -3.95
C SER A 21 7.64 1.04 -4.80
N LYS A 22 6.51 1.42 -4.19
CA LYS A 22 5.22 1.58 -4.86
C LYS A 22 5.16 2.85 -5.70
N ALA A 23 5.82 3.92 -5.28
CA ALA A 23 5.99 5.14 -6.05
C ALA A 23 6.83 4.88 -7.31
N ALA A 24 7.94 4.14 -7.17
CA ALA A 24 8.76 3.72 -8.30
C ALA A 24 7.96 2.84 -9.28
N LEU A 25 7.17 1.89 -8.77
CA LEU A 25 6.26 1.09 -9.59
C LEU A 25 5.24 1.95 -10.33
N ASN A 26 4.63 2.93 -9.65
CA ASN A 26 3.65 3.84 -10.28
C ASN A 26 4.29 4.63 -11.42
N LEU A 27 5.49 5.17 -11.21
CA LEU A 27 6.23 5.88 -12.25
C LEU A 27 6.54 4.96 -13.43
N PHE A 28 7.04 3.75 -13.16
CA PHE A 28 7.32 2.76 -14.19
C PHE A 28 6.09 2.41 -15.04
N MET A 29 4.93 2.17 -14.40
CA MET A 29 3.69 1.89 -15.12
C MET A 29 3.20 3.10 -15.94
N ASN A 30 3.37 4.31 -15.42
CA ASN A 30 3.02 5.54 -16.14
C ASN A 30 3.89 5.74 -17.39
N THR A 31 5.18 5.41 -17.31
CA THR A 31 6.10 5.42 -18.45
C THR A 31 5.70 4.37 -19.48
N LEU A 32 5.49 3.12 -19.05
CA LEU A 32 5.04 2.04 -19.95
C LEU A 32 3.73 2.38 -20.68
N ARG A 33 2.81 3.10 -20.03
CA ARG A 33 1.57 3.54 -20.67
C ARG A 33 1.83 4.46 -21.87
N GLN A 34 2.84 5.32 -21.79
CA GLN A 34 3.21 6.20 -22.90
C GLN A 34 4.00 5.44 -23.96
N GLU A 35 4.95 4.63 -23.53
CA GLU A 35 5.79 3.85 -24.45
C GLU A 35 4.94 2.85 -25.25
N LEU A 36 3.99 2.16 -24.64
CA LEU A 36 3.22 1.10 -25.28
C LEU A 36 1.99 1.61 -26.07
N GLU A 37 1.71 2.92 -26.03
CA GLU A 37 0.57 3.54 -26.72
C GLU A 37 0.53 3.25 -28.23
N PRO A 38 1.64 3.31 -28.99
CA PRO A 38 1.65 3.05 -30.43
C PRO A 38 1.21 1.63 -30.82
N TRP A 39 1.29 0.67 -29.89
CA TRP A 39 0.85 -0.71 -30.09
C TRP A 39 -0.57 -0.97 -29.58
N GLY A 40 -1.27 0.07 -29.13
CA GLY A 40 -2.62 -0.03 -28.60
C GLY A 40 -2.71 -0.75 -27.25
N VAL A 41 -1.58 -1.07 -26.61
CA VAL A 41 -1.56 -1.78 -25.32
C VAL A 41 -1.98 -0.82 -24.21
N LYS A 42 -3.03 -1.18 -23.49
CA LYS A 42 -3.56 -0.37 -22.39
C LYS A 42 -2.94 -0.79 -21.06
N VAL A 43 -2.55 0.20 -20.26
CA VAL A 43 -1.91 0.00 -18.95
C VAL A 43 -2.76 0.65 -17.87
N SER A 44 -3.15 -0.15 -16.89
CA SER A 44 -3.96 0.27 -15.74
C SER A 44 -3.29 -0.16 -14.43
N THR A 45 -3.31 0.74 -13.45
CA THR A 45 -2.82 0.51 -12.09
C THR A 45 -4.02 0.44 -11.14
N ILE A 46 -4.06 -0.61 -10.32
CA ILE A 46 -5.07 -0.79 -9.28
C ILE A 46 -4.45 -0.41 -7.94
N LEU A 47 -5.18 0.38 -7.15
CA LEU A 47 -4.78 0.92 -5.85
C LEU A 47 -5.76 0.39 -4.79
N PRO A 48 -5.43 -0.74 -4.13
CA PRO A 48 -6.30 -1.33 -3.11
C PRO A 48 -6.26 -0.55 -1.78
N SER A 49 -7.37 -0.57 -1.03
CA SER A 49 -7.38 -0.33 0.42
C SER A 49 -6.63 -1.43 1.18
N SER A 50 -6.63 -1.36 2.51
CA SER A 50 -6.13 -2.44 3.36
C SER A 50 -7.05 -3.66 3.29
N PHE A 51 -6.48 -4.81 2.90
CA PHE A 51 -7.16 -6.12 2.89
C PHE A 51 -6.36 -7.16 3.68
N LYS A 52 -7.06 -8.10 4.31
CA LYS A 52 -6.41 -9.23 4.99
C LYS A 52 -5.96 -10.24 3.93
N THR A 53 -4.64 -10.36 3.78
CA THR A 53 -4.00 -11.34 2.89
C THR A 53 -2.88 -12.04 3.66
N GLY A 54 -2.60 -13.31 3.33
CA GLY A 54 -1.51 -14.06 3.94
C GLY A 54 -1.57 -14.11 5.48
N GLN A 55 -0.43 -13.88 6.13
CA GLN A 55 -0.27 -13.93 7.59
C GLN A 55 -0.50 -12.58 8.28
N ASN A 56 -1.08 -11.60 7.58
CA ASN A 56 -1.15 -10.21 8.08
C ASN A 56 -1.91 -10.07 9.40
N SER A 57 -2.89 -10.95 9.67
CA SER A 57 -3.65 -10.99 10.94
C SER A 57 -3.13 -12.02 11.95
N ASN A 58 -2.04 -12.74 11.65
CA ASN A 58 -1.50 -13.77 12.53
C ASN A 58 -0.55 -13.13 13.56
N THR A 59 -1.03 -13.01 14.79
CA THR A 59 -0.26 -12.42 15.91
C THR A 59 1.03 -13.19 16.20
N GLU A 60 1.01 -14.52 16.14
CA GLU A 60 2.21 -15.34 16.40
C GLU A 60 3.27 -15.13 15.32
N TYR A 61 2.85 -14.96 14.07
CA TYR A 61 3.76 -14.63 12.97
C TYR A 61 4.46 -13.29 13.24
N TRP A 62 3.69 -12.25 13.57
CA TRP A 62 4.24 -10.92 13.87
C TRP A 62 5.14 -10.91 15.10
N GLU A 63 4.81 -11.67 16.13
CA GLU A 63 5.68 -11.78 17.31
C GLU A 63 7.01 -12.45 16.96
N LYS A 64 6.98 -13.51 16.13
CA LYS A 64 8.23 -14.11 15.61
C LYS A 64 9.05 -13.13 14.79
N GLN A 65 8.41 -12.31 13.94
CA GLN A 65 9.13 -11.29 13.17
C GLN A 65 9.75 -10.22 14.06
N TYR A 66 9.05 -9.79 15.10
CA TYR A 66 9.54 -8.84 16.10
C TYR A 66 10.76 -9.38 16.84
N GLN A 67 10.68 -10.62 17.35
CA GLN A 67 11.82 -11.27 18.03
C GLN A 67 13.01 -11.43 17.08
N HIS A 68 12.77 -11.81 15.83
CA HIS A 68 13.82 -11.93 14.82
C HIS A 68 14.47 -10.56 14.51
N LEU A 69 13.67 -9.49 14.44
CA LEU A 69 14.19 -8.13 14.23
C LEU A 69 15.12 -7.72 15.39
N LEU A 70 14.68 -7.91 16.64
CA LEU A 70 15.49 -7.57 17.82
C LEU A 70 16.80 -8.36 17.89
N GLN A 71 16.78 -9.65 17.54
CA GLN A 71 17.98 -10.50 17.55
C GLN A 71 19.02 -10.11 16.49
N ASN A 72 18.59 -9.49 15.39
CA ASN A 72 19.46 -9.11 14.28
C ASN A 72 19.82 -7.61 14.26
N LEU A 73 19.21 -6.81 15.12
CA LEU A 73 19.54 -5.39 15.28
C LEU A 73 20.86 -5.24 16.02
N SER A 74 21.73 -4.38 15.50
CA SER A 74 22.94 -3.98 16.24
C SER A 74 22.54 -3.16 17.48
N PRO A 75 23.25 -3.30 18.62
CA PRO A 75 22.94 -2.56 19.84
C PRO A 75 22.84 -1.03 19.64
N SER A 76 23.74 -0.45 18.83
CA SER A 76 23.74 0.98 18.53
C SER A 76 22.47 1.45 17.81
N LEU A 77 21.94 0.61 16.92
CA LEU A 77 20.72 0.93 16.16
C LEU A 77 19.47 0.78 17.02
N LEU A 78 19.47 -0.21 17.94
CA LEU A 78 18.40 -0.36 18.91
C LEU A 78 18.36 0.83 19.88
N GLU A 79 19.52 1.34 20.31
CA GLU A 79 19.63 2.56 21.12
C GLU A 79 19.16 3.80 20.36
N GLU A 80 19.54 3.93 19.08
CA GLU A 80 19.16 5.07 18.23
C GLU A 80 17.66 5.12 17.93
N TYR A 81 17.06 3.99 17.56
CA TYR A 81 15.63 3.91 17.25
C TYR A 81 14.77 3.83 18.51
N GLY A 82 15.28 3.23 19.58
CA GLY A 82 14.55 2.97 20.82
C GLY A 82 13.65 1.73 20.74
N GLU A 83 13.56 0.98 21.83
CA GLU A 83 12.67 -0.19 21.94
C GLU A 83 11.20 0.21 21.78
N ASP A 84 10.80 1.35 22.37
CA ASP A 84 9.44 1.88 22.31
C ASP A 84 8.98 2.09 20.86
N TYR A 85 9.83 2.65 20.00
CA TYR A 85 9.51 2.85 18.58
C TYR A 85 9.20 1.52 17.86
N ILE A 86 9.98 0.47 18.15
CA ILE A 86 9.79 -0.83 17.51
C ILE A 86 8.48 -1.47 18.01
N VAL A 87 8.19 -1.37 19.30
CA VAL A 87 6.94 -1.87 19.90
C VAL A 87 5.74 -1.11 19.35
N GLU A 88 5.76 0.22 19.36
CA GLU A 88 4.68 1.05 18.82
C GLU A 88 4.42 0.78 17.35
N THR A 89 5.49 0.61 16.55
CA THR A 89 5.38 0.25 15.13
C THR A 89 4.70 -1.11 14.95
N LYS A 90 5.08 -2.12 15.75
CA LYS A 90 4.44 -3.45 15.74
C LYS A 90 2.95 -3.34 16.05
N ASP A 91 2.60 -2.64 17.12
CA ASP A 91 1.22 -2.51 17.59
C ASP A 91 0.35 -1.72 16.59
N LEU A 92 0.93 -0.69 15.97
CA LEU A 92 0.30 0.06 14.88
C LEU A 92 -0.06 -0.87 13.71
N PHE A 93 0.88 -1.68 13.22
CA PHE A 93 0.60 -2.61 12.12
C PHE A 93 -0.42 -3.69 12.49
N GLN A 94 -0.37 -4.21 13.72
CA GLN A 94 -1.39 -5.15 14.20
C GLN A 94 -2.78 -4.49 14.29
N SER A 95 -2.86 -3.22 14.70
CA SER A 95 -4.12 -2.47 14.76
C SER A 95 -4.71 -2.29 13.35
N TYR A 96 -3.89 -1.92 12.36
CA TYR A 96 -4.33 -1.81 10.98
C TYR A 96 -4.78 -3.15 10.39
N ALA A 97 -4.04 -4.23 10.68
CA ALA A 97 -4.42 -5.57 10.23
C ALA A 97 -5.78 -6.02 10.77
N LYS A 98 -6.17 -5.62 11.98
CA LYS A 98 -7.50 -5.92 12.55
C LYS A 98 -8.61 -5.19 11.78
N SER A 99 -8.36 -3.96 11.33
CA SER A 99 -9.32 -3.13 10.58
C SER A 99 -9.37 -3.43 9.07
N ALA A 100 -8.44 -4.22 8.54
CA ALA A 100 -8.39 -4.55 7.13
C ALA A 100 -9.57 -5.42 6.70
N ASN A 101 -10.04 -5.24 5.46
CA ASN A 101 -11.20 -5.97 4.96
C ASN A 101 -10.83 -7.43 4.60
N GLU A 102 -11.65 -8.40 5.02
CA GLU A 102 -11.50 -9.82 4.68
C GLU A 102 -12.06 -10.16 3.29
N ASP A 103 -13.06 -9.40 2.84
CA ASP A 103 -13.65 -9.59 1.54
C ASP A 103 -12.73 -9.01 0.45
N LEU A 104 -12.10 -9.90 -0.32
CA LEU A 104 -11.23 -9.55 -1.44
C LEU A 104 -12.00 -9.26 -2.73
N SER A 105 -13.33 -9.48 -2.74
CA SER A 105 -14.18 -9.26 -3.92
C SER A 105 -14.02 -7.88 -4.54
N PRO A 106 -13.88 -6.76 -3.79
CA PRO A 106 -13.65 -5.45 -4.39
C PRO A 106 -12.40 -5.42 -5.28
N VAL A 107 -11.29 -6.03 -4.85
CA VAL A 107 -10.05 -6.07 -5.64
C VAL A 107 -10.22 -6.96 -6.87
N ILE A 108 -10.81 -8.14 -6.70
CA ILE A 108 -11.02 -9.10 -7.80
C ILE A 108 -11.93 -8.49 -8.86
N ASN A 109 -13.05 -7.89 -8.45
CA ASN A 109 -14.01 -7.25 -9.35
C ASN A 109 -13.35 -6.09 -10.11
N THR A 110 -12.55 -5.26 -9.45
CA THR A 110 -11.80 -4.19 -10.12
C THR A 110 -10.77 -4.72 -11.13
N ILE A 111 -10.09 -5.84 -10.83
CA ILE A 111 -9.21 -6.49 -11.80
C ILE A 111 -10.01 -6.93 -13.03
N VAL A 112 -11.11 -7.65 -12.82
CA VAL A 112 -11.98 -8.13 -13.90
C VAL A 112 -12.51 -6.96 -14.74
N GLU A 113 -12.99 -5.89 -14.10
CA GLU A 113 -13.46 -4.68 -14.77
C GLU A 113 -12.36 -4.03 -15.61
N SER A 114 -11.14 -3.90 -15.05
CA SER A 114 -10.01 -3.29 -15.77
C SER A 114 -9.57 -4.10 -16.99
N LEU A 115 -9.80 -5.41 -16.99
CA LEU A 115 -9.48 -6.29 -18.11
C LEU A 115 -10.57 -6.33 -19.18
N LEU A 116 -11.84 -6.24 -18.77
CA LEU A 116 -12.99 -6.37 -19.67
C LEU A 116 -13.50 -5.04 -20.22
N SER A 117 -13.10 -3.90 -19.64
CA SER A 117 -13.53 -2.58 -20.11
C SER A 117 -13.00 -2.30 -21.52
N PRO A 118 -13.84 -1.87 -22.47
CA PRO A 118 -13.40 -1.41 -23.79
C PRO A 118 -12.47 -0.18 -23.72
N GLN A 119 -12.61 0.63 -22.67
CA GLN A 119 -11.79 1.80 -22.40
C GLN A 119 -11.36 1.78 -20.92
N PRO A 120 -10.33 1.01 -20.58
CA PRO A 120 -9.92 0.87 -19.19
C PRO A 120 -9.30 2.18 -18.67
N GLN A 121 -9.56 2.49 -17.40
CA GLN A 121 -9.00 3.67 -16.74
C GLN A 121 -7.52 3.47 -16.43
N VAL A 122 -6.78 4.57 -16.32
CA VAL A 122 -5.36 4.53 -15.91
C VAL A 122 -5.21 4.10 -14.45
N ARG A 123 -6.13 4.56 -13.59
CA ARG A 123 -6.14 4.26 -12.16
C ARG A 123 -7.50 3.71 -11.75
N TYR A 124 -7.48 2.66 -10.97
CA TYR A 124 -8.66 2.12 -10.30
C TYR A 124 -8.43 2.09 -8.79
N TYR A 125 -9.42 2.50 -8.02
CA TYR A 125 -9.37 2.49 -6.55
C TYR A 125 -10.25 1.34 -6.05
N ALA A 126 -9.62 0.33 -5.44
CA ALA A 126 -10.32 -0.89 -5.04
C ALA A 126 -10.52 -0.94 -3.53
N GLY A 127 -11.78 -0.96 -3.09
CA GLY A 127 -12.15 -1.10 -1.68
C GLY A 127 -12.68 0.17 -1.02
N PRO A 128 -13.25 0.02 0.19
CA PRO A 128 -13.93 1.10 0.88
C PRO A 128 -12.96 2.23 1.29
N GLY A 129 -13.43 3.47 1.20
CA GLY A 129 -12.72 4.64 1.72
C GLY A 129 -11.56 5.16 0.87
N VAL A 130 -11.00 4.37 -0.07
CA VAL A 130 -9.84 4.80 -0.90
C VAL A 130 -10.17 6.07 -1.68
N SER A 131 -11.29 6.10 -2.39
CA SER A 131 -11.67 7.27 -3.18
C SER A 131 -11.86 8.53 -2.33
N LEU A 132 -12.44 8.40 -1.13
CA LEU A 132 -12.59 9.51 -0.19
C LEU A 132 -11.24 9.99 0.35
N MET A 133 -10.33 9.07 0.68
CA MET A 133 -8.98 9.39 1.09
C MET A 133 -8.22 10.17 0.00
N TYR A 134 -8.33 9.76 -1.27
CA TYR A 134 -7.76 10.52 -2.38
C TYR A 134 -8.40 11.89 -2.56
N PHE A 135 -9.72 11.99 -2.40
CA PHE A 135 -10.41 13.27 -2.44
C PHE A 135 -9.88 14.22 -1.35
N ILE A 136 -9.81 13.76 -0.09
CA ILE A 136 -9.30 14.57 1.02
C ILE A 136 -7.86 15.02 0.75
N TYR A 137 -6.97 14.08 0.39
CA TYR A 137 -5.57 14.39 0.14
C TYR A 137 -5.35 15.37 -1.04
N THR A 138 -6.21 15.31 -2.05
CA THR A 138 -6.08 16.16 -3.24
C THR A 138 -6.57 17.59 -2.99
N TYR A 139 -7.60 17.76 -2.15
CA TYR A 139 -8.30 19.04 -2.01
C TYR A 139 -8.09 19.75 -0.67
N PHE A 140 -7.62 19.06 0.37
CA PHE A 140 -7.41 19.64 1.70
C PHE A 140 -5.91 19.87 1.95
N PRO A 141 -5.54 20.94 2.69
CA PRO A 141 -4.16 21.19 3.06
C PRO A 141 -3.65 20.12 4.02
N VAL A 142 -2.36 19.79 3.91
CA VAL A 142 -1.69 18.79 4.78
C VAL A 142 -1.59 19.28 6.24
N SER A 143 -1.51 20.59 6.45
CA SER A 143 -1.58 21.21 7.77
C SER A 143 -2.28 22.57 7.69
N LEU A 144 -3.03 22.91 8.74
CA LEU A 144 -3.50 24.27 9.00
C LEU A 144 -2.51 24.86 10.02
N SER A 145 -1.49 25.55 9.53
CA SER A 145 -0.48 26.23 10.34
C SER A 145 -0.80 27.71 10.45
#